data_AF-A0A1I7V4J4-F1
#
_entry.id   AF-A0A1I7V4J4-F1
#
_cell.length_a   1.000
_cell.length_b   1.000
_cell.length_c   1.000
_cell.angle_alpha   90.00
_cell.angle_beta   90.00
_cell.angle_gamma   90.00
#
_symmetry.space_group_name_H-M   'P 1'
#
loop_
_entity.id
_entity.type
_entity.pdbx_description
1 polymer ?
#
loop_
_entity_poly.entity_id
_entity_poly.type
_entity_poly.pdbx_seq_one_letter_code
_entity_poly.pdbx_strand_id
1 'polypeptide(L)'
;MFNRAHFLTYPSPITQKPPGPSTSRHIYANRSTGEMWPRGLMDKAPDFESGDCSIGLMAAEYVRGRTEQARMYRRNIVRYCELAQVLVFRDISMRTRRRFPTLDTVVAAGFMMPHEKDRYDEIQYKYSKYWVPFQWAFSLTYEARKKGLIESDYYQVVVQDEIKKFRTGLAWICNYDWVPIPIMYPQLVCLAVHTYFLVCLLARQYVVSEHADNKTEVSFPNFKLIF
;
A
#
# COMPACT_ATOMS: atom_id res chain seq x y z
N MET A 1 36.94 -3.08 19.88
CA MET A 1 36.10 -3.11 21.09
C MET A 1 35.29 -1.81 21.16
N PHE A 2 34.13 -1.75 20.52
CA PHE A 2 33.17 -0.67 20.74
C PHE A 2 31.95 -1.28 21.43
N ASN A 3 31.75 -0.86 22.66
CA ASN A 3 30.87 -1.47 23.63
C ASN A 3 29.39 -1.37 23.23
N ARG A 4 28.73 -2.53 23.38
CA ARG A 4 27.36 -2.78 23.86
C ARG A 4 26.47 -1.56 24.18
N ALA A 5 25.25 -1.67 23.65
CA ALA A 5 24.00 -1.37 24.36
C ALA A 5 23.61 0.11 24.55
N HIS A 6 23.33 0.80 23.45
CA HIS A 6 22.19 1.71 23.37
C HIS A 6 21.27 1.28 22.22
N PHE A 7 20.87 0.00 22.25
CA PHE A 7 19.61 -0.40 21.64
C PHE A 7 18.51 0.21 22.51
N LEU A 8 18.13 1.46 22.21
CA LEU A 8 16.83 1.95 22.60
C LEU A 8 15.83 0.94 22.06
N THR A 9 15.17 0.25 22.98
CA THR A 9 14.06 -0.66 22.78
C THR A 9 12.93 0.09 22.07
N TYR A 10 13.02 0.20 20.75
CA TYR A 10 11.86 0.45 19.91
C TYR A 10 11.11 -0.87 19.79
N PRO A 11 9.81 -0.91 20.06
CA PRO A 11 9.05 -2.13 19.95
C PRO A 11 9.16 -2.63 18.52
N SER A 12 9.55 -3.89 18.37
CA SER A 12 9.47 -4.64 17.13
C SER A 12 8.14 -4.36 16.42
N PRO A 13 8.08 -4.24 15.08
CA PRO A 13 6.82 -4.05 14.36
C PRO A 13 5.82 -5.22 14.50
N ILE A 14 6.15 -6.28 15.23
CA ILE A 14 5.41 -7.54 15.28
C ILE A 14 4.32 -7.58 16.38
N THR A 15 4.20 -6.57 17.24
CA THR A 15 2.99 -6.44 18.07
C THR A 15 1.95 -5.53 17.42
N GLN A 16 1.68 -5.69 16.12
CA GLN A 16 0.35 -5.38 15.62
C GLN A 16 -0.57 -6.48 16.13
N LYS A 17 -1.18 -6.24 17.29
CA LYS A 17 -2.33 -7.01 17.75
C LYS A 17 -3.27 -7.17 16.55
N PRO A 18 -3.75 -8.38 16.21
CA PRO A 18 -4.67 -8.54 15.08
C PRO A 18 -5.76 -7.49 15.21
N PRO A 19 -6.14 -6.80 14.12
CA PRO A 19 -7.10 -5.72 14.17
C PRO A 19 -8.31 -6.20 14.97
N GLY A 20 -8.60 -5.50 16.07
CA GLY A 20 -9.66 -5.89 16.98
C GLY A 20 -10.96 -6.11 16.21
N PRO A 21 -11.92 -6.87 16.76
CA PRO A 21 -13.17 -7.21 16.07
C PRO A 21 -13.96 -5.98 15.60
N SER A 22 -13.67 -4.76 16.09
CA SER A 22 -14.19 -3.49 15.57
C SER A 22 -13.52 -3.09 14.24
N THR A 23 -12.19 -3.01 14.17
CA THR A 23 -11.44 -2.62 12.96
C THR A 23 -11.70 -3.58 11.80
N SER A 24 -11.75 -4.89 12.09
CA SER A 24 -12.09 -5.90 11.08
C SER A 24 -13.51 -5.70 10.53
N ARG A 25 -14.51 -5.46 11.39
CA ARG A 25 -15.90 -5.19 10.96
C ARG A 25 -16.01 -3.95 10.06
N HIS A 26 -15.30 -2.86 10.37
CA HIS A 26 -15.30 -1.65 9.54
C HIS A 26 -14.65 -1.87 8.17
N ILE A 27 -13.58 -2.65 8.09
CA ILE A 27 -12.93 -3.00 6.81
C ILE A 27 -13.86 -3.85 5.95
N TYR A 28 -14.54 -4.85 6.54
CA TYR A 28 -15.46 -5.71 5.81
C TYR A 28 -16.74 -5.00 5.36
N ALA A 29 -17.31 -4.14 6.20
CA ALA A 29 -18.51 -3.37 5.88
C ALA A 29 -18.28 -2.45 4.66
N ASN A 30 -17.16 -1.71 4.62
CA ASN A 30 -16.84 -0.82 3.49
C ASN A 30 -16.54 -1.59 2.20
N ARG A 31 -15.91 -2.76 2.29
CA ARG A 31 -15.59 -3.55 1.09
C ARG A 31 -16.83 -4.25 0.51
N SER A 32 -17.84 -4.58 1.33
CA SER A 32 -19.11 -5.17 0.87
C SER A 32 -20.03 -4.18 0.15
N THR A 33 -19.91 -2.88 0.42
CA THR A 33 -20.73 -1.82 -0.21
C THR A 33 -20.15 -1.32 -1.55
N GLY A 34 -19.07 -1.92 -2.05
CA GLY A 34 -18.37 -1.44 -3.24
C GLY A 34 -17.58 -0.14 -3.01
N GLU A 35 -17.54 0.35 -1.77
CA GLU A 35 -16.64 1.43 -1.37
C GLU A 35 -15.20 0.85 -1.32
N MET A 36 -14.49 0.94 -2.46
CA MET A 36 -13.08 0.51 -2.59
C MET A 36 -12.17 1.13 -1.51
N TRP A 37 -12.60 2.25 -0.94
CA TRP A 37 -12.02 2.90 0.22
C TRP A 37 -13.14 3.31 1.19
N PRO A 38 -12.95 3.20 2.52
CA PRO A 38 -13.81 3.92 3.47
C PRO A 38 -13.96 5.37 3.03
N ARG A 39 -15.15 5.97 3.15
CA ARG A 39 -15.35 7.41 2.88
C ARG A 39 -14.23 8.31 3.45
N GLY A 40 -13.74 8.03 4.66
CA GLY A 40 -12.62 8.76 5.27
C GLY A 40 -11.20 8.45 4.74
N LEU A 41 -11.05 7.51 3.80
CA LEU A 41 -9.78 7.17 3.13
C LEU A 41 -9.77 7.70 1.68
N MET A 42 -10.93 7.84 1.03
CA MET A 42 -11.06 8.68 -0.17
C MET A 42 -10.75 10.15 0.12
N ASP A 43 -11.11 10.64 1.32
CA ASP A 43 -10.68 11.95 1.80
C ASP A 43 -9.16 12.06 2.01
N LYS A 44 -8.47 10.92 2.22
CA LYS A 44 -7.00 10.83 2.38
C LYS A 44 -6.24 10.33 1.16
N ALA A 45 -6.92 9.88 0.12
CA ALA A 45 -6.32 9.54 -1.16
C ALA A 45 -5.62 10.74 -1.80
N PRO A 46 -6.22 11.97 -1.81
CA PRO A 46 -5.48 13.15 -2.20
C PRO A 46 -4.30 13.42 -1.25
N ASP A 47 -4.36 13.10 0.05
CA ASP A 47 -3.22 13.22 0.97
C ASP A 47 -2.07 12.24 0.67
N PHE A 48 -2.34 11.09 0.04
CA PHE A 48 -1.31 10.09 -0.29
C PHE A 48 -0.55 10.46 -1.57
N GLU A 49 -1.24 10.86 -2.65
CA GLU A 49 -0.60 11.45 -3.84
C GLU A 49 0.03 12.82 -3.54
N SER A 50 -0.62 13.62 -2.68
CA SER A 50 -0.01 14.86 -2.15
C SER A 50 1.10 14.58 -1.16
N GLY A 51 1.23 13.36 -0.63
CA GLY A 51 2.26 12.96 0.33
C GLY A 51 3.65 12.91 -0.29
N ASP A 52 3.76 12.36 -1.51
CA ASP A 52 5.03 12.33 -2.25
C ASP A 52 5.44 13.77 -2.67
N CYS A 53 4.46 14.60 -3.05
CA CYS A 53 4.66 16.02 -3.34
C CYS A 53 5.04 16.82 -2.06
N SER A 54 4.41 16.50 -0.93
CA SER A 54 4.64 17.10 0.38
C SER A 54 6.02 16.78 0.91
N ILE A 55 6.50 15.52 0.84
CA ILE A 55 7.85 15.17 1.28
C ILE A 55 8.91 15.90 0.45
N GLY A 56 8.69 16.05 -0.86
CA GLY A 56 9.55 16.84 -1.76
C GLY A 56 9.59 18.33 -1.40
N LEU A 57 8.42 18.94 -1.16
CA LEU A 57 8.27 20.33 -0.71
C LEU A 57 8.87 20.55 0.69
N MET A 58 8.64 19.64 1.63
CA MET A 58 9.16 19.69 3.00
C MET A 58 10.68 19.50 3.03
N ALA A 59 11.22 18.55 2.26
CA ALA A 59 12.67 18.42 2.14
C ALA A 59 13.28 19.72 1.57
N ALA A 60 12.62 20.35 0.59
CA ALA A 60 13.05 21.63 0.02
C ALA A 60 12.95 22.81 0.99
N GLU A 61 11.91 22.85 1.83
CA GLU A 61 11.61 23.97 2.73
C GLU A 61 12.41 23.96 4.04
N TYR A 62 12.60 22.77 4.64
CA TYR A 62 13.18 22.65 5.98
C TYR A 62 14.69 22.37 5.99
N VAL A 63 15.25 21.80 4.92
CA VAL A 63 16.71 21.74 4.76
C VAL A 63 17.13 22.99 4.01
N ARG A 64 17.36 24.07 4.75
CA ARG A 64 17.79 25.35 4.19
C ARG A 64 19.26 25.28 3.77
N GLY A 65 19.59 25.98 2.68
CA GLY A 65 20.95 26.06 2.16
C GLY A 65 21.08 25.64 0.69
N ARG A 66 21.81 26.46 -0.07
CA ARG A 66 22.17 26.22 -1.48
C ARG A 66 23.45 25.39 -1.64
N THR A 67 24.11 25.05 -0.53
CA THR A 67 25.32 24.22 -0.51
C THR A 67 25.02 22.83 -1.09
N GLU A 68 25.98 22.26 -1.81
CA GLU A 68 25.89 20.92 -2.40
C GLU A 68 25.51 19.87 -1.35
N GLN A 69 26.10 19.95 -0.16
CA GLN A 69 25.80 19.05 0.94
C GLN A 69 24.31 19.09 1.34
N ALA A 70 23.72 20.29 1.50
CA ALA A 70 22.30 20.44 1.80
C ALA A 70 21.42 19.82 0.70
N ARG A 71 21.79 20.01 -0.57
CA ARG A 71 21.10 19.40 -1.72
C ARG A 71 21.18 17.87 -1.69
N MET A 72 22.33 17.31 -1.32
CA MET A 72 22.49 15.85 -1.16
C MET A 72 21.61 15.31 -0.04
N TYR A 73 21.54 15.99 1.12
CA TYR A 73 20.66 15.58 2.23
C TYR A 73 19.19 15.55 1.81
N ARG A 74 18.70 16.60 1.13
CA ARG A 74 17.33 16.65 0.61
C ARG A 74 17.01 15.48 -0.32
N ARG A 75 17.88 15.26 -1.31
CA ARG A 75 17.74 14.17 -2.29
C ARG A 75 17.75 12.80 -1.62
N ASN A 76 18.64 12.59 -0.65
CA ASN A 76 18.75 11.31 0.04
C ASN A 76 17.57 11.03 0.96
N ILE A 77 17.04 12.05 1.66
CA ILE A 77 15.82 11.90 2.49
C ILE A 77 14.63 11.48 1.62
N VAL A 78 14.38 12.20 0.52
CA VAL A 78 13.29 11.87 -0.42
C VAL A 78 13.51 10.47 -1.01
N ARG A 79 14.72 10.18 -1.50
CA ARG A 79 15.06 8.86 -2.08
C ARG A 79 14.82 7.71 -1.11
N TYR A 80 15.08 7.88 0.19
CA TYR A 80 14.79 6.84 1.18
C TYR A 80 13.30 6.64 1.43
N CYS A 81 12.49 7.70 1.39
CA CYS A 81 11.03 7.59 1.42
C CYS A 81 10.50 6.83 0.19
N GLU A 82 10.96 7.20 -1.00
CA GLU A 82 10.63 6.52 -2.26
C GLU A 82 11.06 5.04 -2.24
N LEU A 83 12.27 4.77 -1.75
CA LEU A 83 12.77 3.40 -1.60
C LEU A 83 11.86 2.56 -0.70
N ALA A 84 11.38 3.11 0.42
CA ALA A 84 10.43 2.42 1.28
C ALA A 84 9.10 2.14 0.55
N GLN A 85 8.60 3.12 -0.21
CA GLN A 85 7.39 3.01 -1.00
C GLN A 85 7.50 1.87 -2.03
N VAL A 86 8.60 1.82 -2.79
CA VAL A 86 8.89 0.77 -3.78
C VAL A 86 8.96 -0.60 -3.13
N LEU A 87 9.61 -0.72 -1.96
CA LEU A 87 9.69 -2.00 -1.24
C LEU A 87 8.32 -2.50 -0.78
N VAL A 88 7.45 -1.60 -0.28
CA VAL A 88 6.08 -1.94 0.11
C VAL A 88 5.25 -2.34 -1.11
N PHE A 89 5.29 -1.56 -2.19
CA PHE A 89 4.52 -1.88 -3.39
C PHE A 89 4.98 -3.14 -4.10
N ARG A 90 6.25 -3.54 -3.95
CA ARG A 90 6.73 -4.82 -4.46
C ARG A 90 6.05 -6.01 -3.78
N ASP A 91 5.70 -5.89 -2.50
CA ASP A 91 5.06 -6.95 -1.74
C ASP A 91 3.55 -7.03 -2.02
N ILE A 92 2.90 -5.89 -2.24
CA ILE A 92 1.44 -5.77 -2.44
C ILE A 92 1.04 -5.88 -3.92
N SER A 93 1.75 -5.21 -4.82
CA SER A 93 1.37 -5.09 -6.23
C SER A 93 2.13 -6.05 -7.12
N MET A 94 1.40 -6.95 -7.78
CA MET A 94 1.94 -7.85 -8.78
C MET A 94 2.63 -7.11 -9.95
N ARG A 95 2.16 -5.91 -10.29
CA ARG A 95 2.76 -5.09 -11.37
C ARG A 95 4.14 -4.58 -10.96
N THR A 96 4.26 -4.08 -9.74
CA THR A 96 5.54 -3.60 -9.19
C THR A 96 6.50 -4.75 -8.97
N ARG A 97 6.01 -5.89 -8.48
CA ARG A 97 6.80 -7.13 -8.32
C ARG A 97 7.39 -7.65 -9.63
N ARG A 98 6.66 -7.52 -10.74
CA ARG A 98 7.16 -7.87 -12.09
C ARG A 98 8.24 -6.91 -12.58
N ARG A 99 8.12 -5.62 -12.26
CA ARG A 99 9.09 -4.59 -12.65
C ARG A 99 10.38 -4.67 -11.82
N PHE A 100 10.26 -4.98 -10.53
CA PHE A 100 11.37 -5.06 -9.59
C PHE A 100 11.38 -6.41 -8.86
N PRO A 101 11.74 -7.51 -9.52
CA PRO A 101 11.71 -8.84 -8.92
C PRO A 101 12.76 -9.05 -7.82
N THR A 102 13.95 -8.47 -7.97
CA THR A 102 15.06 -8.61 -7.01
C THR A 102 15.50 -7.25 -6.48
N LEU A 103 16.19 -7.23 -5.33
CA LEU A 103 16.79 -5.99 -4.80
C LEU A 103 17.83 -5.42 -5.77
N ASP A 104 18.52 -6.26 -6.55
CA ASP A 104 19.46 -5.81 -7.59
C ASP A 104 18.79 -4.93 -8.65
N THR A 105 17.55 -5.25 -9.04
CA THR A 105 16.81 -4.40 -9.99
C THR A 105 16.42 -3.04 -9.38
N VAL A 106 16.22 -2.99 -8.07
CA VAL A 106 15.96 -1.73 -7.33
C VAL A 106 17.22 -0.88 -7.26
N VAL A 107 18.38 -1.51 -7.07
CA VAL A 107 19.69 -0.85 -7.12
C VAL A 107 19.99 -0.33 -8.53
N ALA A 108 19.79 -1.16 -9.55
CA ALA A 108 19.98 -0.79 -10.95
C ALA A 108 19.07 0.37 -11.40
N ALA A 109 17.86 0.46 -10.84
CA ALA A 109 16.93 1.55 -11.07
C ALA A 109 17.31 2.86 -10.34
N GLY A 110 18.34 2.85 -9.49
CA GLY A 110 18.85 4.04 -8.80
C GLY A 110 18.11 4.42 -7.52
N PHE A 111 17.17 3.60 -7.05
CA PHE A 111 16.49 3.83 -5.77
C PHE A 111 17.39 3.53 -4.57
N MET A 112 18.28 2.54 -4.69
CA MET A 112 19.19 2.08 -3.64
C MET A 112 20.63 2.08 -4.17
N MET A 113 21.60 2.50 -3.36
CA MET A 113 23.02 2.41 -3.73
C MET A 113 23.60 1.04 -3.36
N PRO A 114 24.67 0.56 -4.03
CA PRO A 114 25.24 -0.76 -3.75
C PRO A 114 25.65 -0.97 -2.29
N HIS A 115 26.32 0.01 -1.69
CA HIS A 115 26.72 -0.04 -0.28
C HIS A 115 25.54 -0.04 0.71
N GLU A 116 24.38 0.47 0.29
CA GLU A 116 23.16 0.45 1.09
C GLU A 116 22.49 -0.91 1.01
N LYS A 117 22.57 -1.57 -0.14
CA LYS A 117 22.13 -2.96 -0.32
C LYS A 117 22.91 -3.88 0.59
N ASP A 118 24.24 -3.74 0.66
CA ASP A 118 25.07 -4.57 1.54
C ASP A 118 24.62 -4.45 3.00
N ARG A 119 24.43 -3.22 3.48
CA ARG A 119 23.89 -2.96 4.84
C ARG A 119 22.45 -3.46 5.03
N TYR A 120 21.64 -3.49 3.98
CA TYR A 120 20.28 -4.03 4.02
C TYR A 120 20.27 -5.55 4.17
N ASP A 121 21.22 -6.22 3.51
CA ASP A 121 21.36 -7.67 3.49
C ASP A 121 22.02 -8.19 4.78
N GLU A 122 22.91 -7.41 5.40
CA GLU A 122 23.50 -7.69 6.73
C GLU A 122 22.44 -7.89 7.82
N ILE A 123 21.31 -7.18 7.75
CA ILE A 123 20.25 -7.24 8.76
C ILE A 123 19.51 -8.58 8.64
N GLN A 124 19.83 -9.55 9.49
CA GLN A 124 19.14 -10.85 9.49
C GLN A 124 17.72 -10.72 10.06
N TYR A 125 16.72 -10.62 9.18
CA TYR A 125 15.31 -10.52 9.57
C TYR A 125 14.41 -11.27 8.59
N LYS A 126 13.46 -12.04 9.13
CA LYS A 126 12.59 -12.94 8.36
C LYS A 126 11.48 -12.22 7.57
N TYR A 127 11.04 -11.07 8.06
CA TYR A 127 9.94 -10.30 7.45
C TYR A 127 10.47 -9.19 6.54
N SER A 128 9.58 -8.63 5.73
CA SER A 128 9.90 -7.49 4.86
C SER A 128 10.44 -6.31 5.67
N LYS A 129 11.62 -5.81 5.28
CA LYS A 129 12.37 -4.78 6.03
C LYS A 129 12.09 -3.37 5.49
N TYR A 130 10.85 -3.08 5.09
CA TYR A 130 10.46 -1.77 4.55
C TYR A 130 10.61 -0.62 5.56
N TRP A 131 10.76 -0.91 6.85
CA TRP A 131 11.05 0.07 7.89
C TRP A 131 12.50 0.59 7.86
N VAL A 132 13.42 -0.13 7.22
CA VAL A 132 14.87 0.20 7.21
C VAL A 132 15.14 1.54 6.51
N PRO A 133 14.61 1.81 5.30
CA PRO A 133 14.82 3.11 4.65
C PRO A 133 14.22 4.28 5.45
N PHE A 134 13.08 4.09 6.13
CA PHE A 134 12.53 5.09 7.05
C PHE A 134 13.50 5.43 8.18
N GLN A 135 14.15 4.41 8.75
CA GLN A 135 15.15 4.62 9.79
C GLN A 135 16.36 5.40 9.26
N TRP A 136 16.84 5.09 8.04
CA TRP A 136 17.91 5.85 7.41
C TRP A 136 17.52 7.30 7.11
N ALA A 137 16.27 7.55 6.71
CA ALA A 137 15.73 8.90 6.56
C ALA A 137 15.74 9.66 7.90
N PHE A 138 15.30 9.04 8.99
CA PHE A 138 15.36 9.65 10.32
C PHE A 138 16.80 9.93 10.76
N SER A 139 17.73 9.01 10.55
CA SER A 139 19.15 9.24 10.84
C SER A 139 19.72 10.41 10.04
N LEU A 140 19.36 10.56 8.76
CA LEU A 140 19.78 11.72 7.96
C LEU A 140 19.24 13.03 8.50
N THR A 141 17.99 13.08 8.98
CA THR A 141 17.43 14.30 9.59
C THR A 141 18.17 14.70 10.87
N TYR A 142 18.56 13.71 11.68
CA TYR A 142 19.34 13.93 12.90
C TYR A 142 20.76 14.44 12.59
N GLU A 143 21.43 13.84 11.61
CA GLU A 143 22.74 14.27 11.16
C GLU A 143 22.71 15.67 10.52
N ALA A 144 21.65 15.99 9.76
CA ALA A 144 21.45 17.32 9.20
C ALA A 144 21.30 18.39 10.29
N ARG A 145 20.59 18.06 11.38
CA ARG A 145 20.49 18.95 12.56
C ARG A 145 21.83 19.13 13.25
N LYS A 146 22.59 18.05 13.48
CA LYS A 146 23.91 18.10 14.11
C LYS A 146 24.91 18.94 13.32
N LYS A 147 24.81 18.92 11.99
CA LYS A 147 25.64 19.72 11.07
C LYS A 147 25.17 21.17 10.93
N GLY A 148 24.10 21.57 11.62
CA GLY A 148 23.54 22.93 11.54
C GLY A 148 22.85 23.24 10.21
N LEU A 149 22.54 22.24 9.38
CA LEU A 149 21.76 22.44 8.15
C LEU A 149 20.27 22.71 8.46
N ILE A 150 19.81 22.23 9.61
CA ILE A 150 18.50 22.54 10.17
C ILE A 150 18.70 23.48 11.35
N GLU A 151 18.07 24.65 11.29
CA GLU A 151 18.29 25.78 12.18
C GLU A 151 17.80 25.54 13.62
N SER A 152 16.71 24.79 13.77
CA SER A 152 16.05 24.54 15.07
C SER A 152 15.60 23.09 15.22
N ASP A 153 15.58 22.61 16.47
CA ASP A 153 15.04 21.30 16.83
C ASP A 153 13.55 21.17 16.47
N TYR A 154 12.81 22.28 16.51
CA TYR A 154 11.40 22.29 16.10
C TYR A 154 11.23 21.88 14.62
N TYR A 155 12.05 22.43 13.73
CA TYR A 155 12.02 22.09 12.30
C TYR A 155 12.39 20.63 12.04
N GLN A 156 13.31 20.07 12.82
CA GLN A 156 13.61 18.64 12.74
C GLN A 156 12.38 17.80 13.10
N VAL A 157 11.68 18.12 14.19
CA VAL A 157 10.48 17.39 14.62
C VAL A 157 9.39 17.45 13.56
N VAL A 158 9.17 18.62 12.95
CA VAL A 158 8.17 18.80 11.89
C VAL A 158 8.48 17.92 10.67
N VAL A 159 9.74 17.88 10.20
CA VAL A 159 10.14 17.00 9.09
C VAL A 159 9.96 15.53 9.45
N GLN A 160 10.32 15.14 10.67
CA GLN A 160 10.14 13.77 11.13
C GLN A 160 8.66 13.40 11.25
N ASP A 161 7.78 14.34 11.60
CA ASP A 161 6.34 14.11 11.68
C ASP A 161 5.74 13.83 10.30
N GLU A 162 6.15 14.56 9.26
CA GLU A 162 5.72 14.27 7.89
C GLU A 162 6.18 12.89 7.40
N ILE A 163 7.43 12.52 7.67
CA ILE A 163 7.93 11.17 7.35
C ILE A 163 7.10 10.10 8.09
N LYS A 164 6.70 10.36 9.35
CA LYS A 164 5.82 9.46 10.12
C LYS A 164 4.41 9.40 9.53
N LYS A 165 3.84 10.51 9.06
CA LYS A 165 2.54 10.53 8.37
C LYS A 165 2.58 9.68 7.12
N PHE A 166 3.61 9.85 6.28
CA PHE A 166 3.81 9.03 5.08
C PHE A 166 3.96 7.53 5.41
N ARG A 167 4.80 7.19 6.39
CA ARG A 167 4.94 5.81 6.88
C ARG A 167 3.61 5.21 7.34
N THR A 168 2.79 6.01 8.02
CA THR A 168 1.47 5.59 8.50
C THR A 168 0.52 5.34 7.33
N GLY A 169 0.53 6.19 6.30
CA GLY A 169 -0.21 5.97 5.05
C GLY A 169 0.16 4.65 4.39
N LEU A 170 1.46 4.36 4.23
CA LEU A 170 1.92 3.07 3.70
C LEU A 170 1.52 1.88 4.57
N ALA A 171 1.56 2.03 5.91
CA ALA A 171 1.13 0.97 6.82
C ALA A 171 -0.38 0.67 6.70
N TRP A 172 -1.21 1.66 6.40
CA TRP A 172 -2.63 1.43 6.11
C TRP A 172 -2.82 0.54 4.88
N ILE A 173 -2.10 0.83 3.79
CA ILE A 173 -2.16 0.03 2.56
C ILE A 173 -1.75 -1.42 2.84
N CYS A 174 -0.67 -1.64 3.59
CA CYS A 174 -0.26 -2.99 4.00
C CYS A 174 -1.35 -3.72 4.80
N ASN A 175 -2.05 -3.04 5.70
CA ASN A 175 -3.13 -3.64 6.48
C ASN A 175 -4.33 -4.06 5.62
N TYR A 176 -4.64 -3.31 4.56
CA TYR A 176 -5.70 -3.67 3.62
C TYR A 176 -5.37 -4.90 2.77
N ASP A 177 -4.10 -5.08 2.42
CA ASP A 177 -3.62 -6.26 1.70
C ASP A 177 -3.57 -7.49 2.62
N TRP A 178 -3.16 -7.30 3.89
CA TRP A 178 -3.06 -8.38 4.87
C TRP A 178 -4.40 -9.05 5.20
N VAL A 179 -5.52 -8.32 5.14
CA VAL A 179 -6.84 -8.85 5.49
C VAL A 179 -7.65 -9.15 4.22
N PRO A 180 -7.68 -10.41 3.75
CA PRO A 180 -8.53 -10.80 2.62
C PRO A 180 -10.01 -10.76 3.02
N ILE A 181 -10.89 -10.50 2.05
CA ILE A 181 -12.34 -10.67 2.25
C ILE A 181 -12.60 -12.14 2.60
N PRO A 182 -13.52 -12.45 3.54
CA PRO A 182 -13.88 -13.81 3.82
C PRO A 182 -14.40 -14.46 2.53
N ILE A 183 -13.81 -15.60 2.19
CA ILE A 183 -14.01 -16.29 0.91
C ILE A 183 -15.50 -16.63 0.68
N MET A 184 -16.27 -16.77 1.77
CA MET A 184 -17.71 -17.02 1.74
C MET A 184 -18.53 -15.93 1.02
N TYR A 185 -18.11 -14.66 1.05
CA TYR A 185 -18.92 -13.58 0.46
C TYR A 185 -19.03 -13.68 -1.08
N PRO A 186 -17.92 -13.76 -1.85
CA PRO A 186 -18.01 -14.01 -3.29
C PRO A 186 -18.69 -15.34 -3.64
N GLN A 187 -18.50 -16.37 -2.81
CA GLN A 187 -19.11 -17.68 -3.00
C GLN A 187 -20.65 -17.62 -2.94
N LEU A 188 -21.20 -16.94 -1.92
CA LEU A 188 -22.65 -16.77 -1.78
C LEU A 188 -23.25 -15.97 -2.93
N VAL A 189 -22.57 -14.89 -3.35
CA VAL A 189 -23.03 -14.07 -4.49
C VAL A 189 -23.00 -14.89 -5.78
N CYS A 190 -21.92 -15.62 -6.06
CA CYS A 190 -21.87 -16.52 -7.22
C CYS A 190 -22.99 -17.55 -7.18
N LEU A 191 -23.20 -18.22 -6.05
CA LEU A 191 -24.24 -19.24 -5.91
C LEU A 191 -25.64 -18.65 -6.13
N ALA A 192 -25.95 -17.48 -5.58
CA ALA A 192 -27.22 -16.80 -5.78
C ALA A 192 -27.46 -16.43 -7.25
N VAL A 193 -26.44 -15.90 -7.93
CA VAL A 193 -26.52 -15.54 -9.35
C VAL A 193 -26.69 -16.79 -10.24
N HIS A 194 -25.93 -17.85 -9.99
CA HIS A 194 -26.02 -19.09 -10.78
C HIS A 194 -27.33 -19.83 -10.56
N THR A 195 -27.84 -19.87 -9.32
CA THR A 195 -29.15 -20.47 -9.03
C THR A 195 -30.29 -19.69 -9.68
N TYR A 196 -30.24 -18.35 -9.67
CA TYR A 196 -31.18 -17.51 -10.41
C TYR A 196 -31.18 -17.84 -11.91
N PHE A 197 -30.00 -17.87 -12.56
CA PHE A 197 -29.90 -18.22 -13.97
C PHE A 197 -30.35 -19.65 -14.28
N LEU A 198 -30.05 -20.63 -13.40
CA LEU A 198 -30.48 -22.02 -13.56
C LEU A 198 -32.01 -22.15 -13.52
N VAL A 199 -32.65 -21.45 -12.58
CA VAL A 199 -34.13 -21.40 -12.52
C VAL A 199 -34.70 -20.70 -13.75
N CYS A 200 -34.12 -19.59 -14.19
CA CYS A 200 -34.55 -18.90 -15.42
C CYS A 200 -34.39 -19.77 -16.67
N LEU A 201 -33.33 -20.59 -16.76
CA LEU A 201 -33.09 -21.49 -17.88
C LEU A 201 -34.17 -22.57 -17.96
N LEU A 202 -34.49 -23.20 -16.82
CA LEU A 202 -35.54 -24.22 -16.75
C LEU A 202 -36.95 -23.63 -16.97
N ALA A 203 -37.24 -22.48 -16.35
CA ALA A 203 -38.56 -21.85 -16.45
C ALA A 203 -38.86 -21.28 -17.85
N ARG A 204 -37.83 -20.93 -18.63
CA ARG A 204 -37.98 -20.41 -20.00
C ARG A 204 -37.75 -21.49 -21.06
N GLN A 205 -37.64 -22.75 -20.67
CA GLN A 205 -37.55 -23.86 -21.59
C GLN A 205 -38.92 -24.09 -22.25
N TYR A 206 -39.05 -23.74 -23.53
CA TYR A 206 -40.25 -24.00 -24.32
C TYR A 206 -40.33 -25.50 -24.66
N VAL A 207 -41.37 -26.17 -24.18
CA VAL A 207 -41.64 -27.58 -24.47
C VAL A 207 -42.31 -27.67 -25.84
N VAL A 208 -41.60 -28.19 -26.85
CA VAL A 208 -42.18 -28.54 -28.15
C VAL A 208 -42.90 -29.89 -27.99
N SER A 209 -44.19 -29.87 -27.68
CA SER A 209 -45.07 -31.04 -27.72
C SER A 209 -46.19 -30.79 -28.72
N GLU A 210 -46.51 -31.80 -29.53
CA GLU A 210 -47.44 -31.73 -30.67
C GLU A 210 -48.89 -31.37 -30.26
N HIS A 211 -49.21 -31.45 -28.96
CA HIS A 211 -50.50 -31.12 -28.33
C HIS A 211 -50.43 -30.07 -27.20
N ALA A 212 -49.42 -29.19 -27.19
CA ALA A 212 -49.39 -28.06 -26.24
C ALA A 212 -49.96 -26.78 -26.87
N ASP A 213 -50.80 -26.06 -26.12
CA ASP A 213 -51.50 -24.81 -26.51
C ASP A 213 -50.57 -23.63 -26.86
N ASN A 214 -49.26 -23.75 -26.63
CA ASN A 214 -48.29 -22.68 -26.87
C ASN A 214 -47.52 -22.92 -28.18
N LYS A 215 -48.19 -22.71 -29.32
CA LYS A 215 -47.54 -22.73 -30.65
C LYS A 215 -47.19 -21.32 -31.14
N THR A 216 -45.92 -21.18 -31.57
CA THR A 216 -45.34 -20.25 -32.57
C THR A 216 -45.29 -18.75 -32.17
N GLU A 217 -44.33 -17.89 -32.51
CA GLU A 217 -43.14 -17.87 -33.39
C GLU A 217 -42.06 -17.02 -32.68
N VAL A 218 -40.91 -17.60 -32.33
CA VAL A 218 -39.70 -16.78 -32.10
C VAL A 218 -38.53 -17.52 -32.75
N SER A 219 -38.46 -17.40 -34.08
CA SER A 219 -37.16 -17.44 -34.74
C SER A 219 -36.26 -16.41 -34.06
N PHE A 220 -35.03 -16.78 -33.70
CA PHE A 220 -34.03 -15.85 -33.21
C PHE A 220 -33.90 -14.65 -34.17
N PRO A 221 -34.22 -13.42 -33.72
CA PRO A 221 -33.17 -12.40 -33.74
C PRO A 221 -33.13 -11.49 -32.50
N ASN A 222 -33.89 -11.77 -31.43
CA ASN A 222 -34.01 -10.86 -30.28
C ASN A 222 -33.70 -11.52 -28.93
N PHE A 223 -32.57 -12.24 -28.85
CA PHE A 223 -31.92 -12.48 -27.56
C PHE A 223 -31.37 -11.13 -27.07
N LYS A 224 -32.25 -10.31 -26.51
CA LYS A 224 -31.85 -9.17 -25.68
C LYS A 224 -31.21 -9.75 -24.42
N LEU A 225 -29.92 -10.09 -24.52
CA LEU A 225 -28.98 -9.99 -23.42
C LEU A 225 -29.00 -8.52 -22.99
N ILE A 226 -29.97 -8.15 -22.15
CA ILE A 226 -29.87 -6.95 -21.33
C ILE A 226 -29.27 -7.43 -20.01
N PHE A 227 -27.96 -7.63 -20.07
CA PHE A 227 -27.03 -7.28 -19.00
C PHE A 227 -26.02 -6.33 -19.64
#